data_AF-A0A1D7TT33-F1
#
_entry.id   AF-A0A1D7TT33-F1
#
_cell.length_a   1.000
_cell.length_b   1.000
_cell.length_c   1.000
_cell.angle_alpha   90.00
_cell.angle_beta   90.00
_cell.angle_gamma   90.00
#
_symmetry.space_group_name_H-M   'P 1'
#
loop_
_entity.id
_entity.type
_entity.pdbx_description
1 polymer ?
#
loop_
_entity_poly.entity_id
_entity_poly.type
_entity_poly.pdbx_seq_one_letter_code
_entity_poly.pdbx_strand_id
1 'polypeptide(L)'
;MKFWLVILTAIVFIVIIVVIQYYIKNKELKRLQARSRKLTDDAMYKSINEIDLEWFNQNNHKNVRDIAVVSDVWGKDVMVFEYSVELIQNQKFSSEKLNALKELLEKKLFDYAKQKKIQNITNKPPFIVSDIWQLENILHIDVAYIMNEATCKYLNDIEKLEPGFKK
;
A
#
# COMPACT_ATOMS: atom_id res chain seq x y z
N MET A 1 19.51 40.35 34.64
CA MET A 1 20.20 40.02 33.38
C MET A 1 20.44 38.53 33.12
N LYS A 2 20.41 37.63 34.11
CA LYS A 2 20.62 36.17 33.91
C LYS A 2 19.37 35.37 33.48
N PHE A 3 18.17 35.91 33.70
CA PHE A 3 16.90 35.24 33.37
C PHE A 3 16.74 34.95 31.87
N TRP A 4 17.23 35.84 31.01
CA TRP A 4 17.19 35.66 29.56
C TRP A 4 18.09 34.51 29.08
N LEU A 5 19.22 34.25 29.76
CA LEU A 5 20.09 33.11 29.46
C LEU A 5 19.42 31.77 29.82
N VAL A 6 18.62 31.73 30.89
CA VAL A 6 17.85 30.54 31.27
C VAL A 6 16.78 30.25 30.21
N ILE A 7 16.06 31.28 29.75
CA ILE A 7 15.07 31.14 28.68
C ILE A 7 15.74 30.67 27.38
N LEU A 8 16.85 31.27 26.99
CA LEU A 8 17.58 30.90 25.78
C LEU A 8 18.03 29.43 25.84
N THR A 9 18.56 29.00 26.99
CA THR A 9 18.99 27.62 27.20
C THR A 9 17.81 26.65 27.10
N ALA A 10 16.66 26.98 27.70
CA ALA A 10 15.45 26.18 27.62
C ALA A 10 14.95 26.04 26.16
N ILE A 11 14.97 27.12 25.38
CA ILE A 11 14.61 27.11 23.96
C ILE A 11 15.55 26.19 23.17
N VAL A 12 16.87 26.28 23.39
CA VAL A 12 17.85 25.41 22.73
C VAL A 12 17.59 23.94 23.04
N PHE A 13 17.30 23.60 24.30
CA PHE A 13 16.96 22.23 24.68
C PHE A 13 15.67 21.74 23.99
N ILE A 14 14.63 22.58 23.92
CA ILE A 14 13.38 22.23 23.22
C ILE A 14 13.66 21.97 21.73
N VAL A 15 14.45 22.83 21.08
CA VAL A 15 14.81 22.66 19.66
C VAL A 15 15.57 21.35 19.45
N ILE A 16 16.56 21.05 20.30
CA ILE A 16 17.32 19.79 20.22
C ILE A 16 16.38 18.58 20.35
N ILE A 17 15.46 18.59 21.32
CA ILE A 17 14.50 17.50 21.52
C ILE A 17 13.61 17.31 20.29
N VAL A 18 13.07 18.41 19.73
CA VAL A 18 12.21 18.36 18.53
C VAL A 18 12.98 17.79 17.33
N VAL A 19 14.21 18.23 17.12
CA VAL A 19 15.07 17.74 16.02
C VAL A 19 15.36 16.25 16.18
N ILE A 20 15.72 15.79 17.37
CA ILE A 20 15.96 14.37 17.66
C ILE A 20 14.70 13.54 17.38
N GLN A 21 13.53 13.99 17.88
CA GLN A 21 12.26 13.30 17.64
C GLN A 21 11.92 13.20 16.15
N TYR A 22 12.17 14.27 15.38
CA TYR A 22 11.95 14.30 13.94
C TYR A 22 12.78 13.23 13.22
N TYR A 23 14.08 13.13 13.53
CA TYR A 23 14.95 12.14 12.91
C TYR A 23 14.60 10.70 13.28
N ILE A 24 14.27 10.43 14.55
CA ILE A 24 13.85 9.10 15.01
C ILE A 24 12.57 8.68 14.29
N LYS A 25 11.55 9.55 14.25
CA LYS A 25 10.26 9.26 13.60
C LYS A 25 10.43 8.94 12.12
N ASN A 26 11.23 9.73 11.39
CA ASN A 26 11.47 9.47 9.97
C ASN A 26 12.21 8.16 9.72
N LYS A 27 13.12 7.75 10.62
CA LYS A 27 13.82 6.46 10.49
C LYS A 27 12.89 5.28 10.73
N GLU A 28 12.08 5.35 11.79
CA GLU A 28 11.09 4.31 12.09
C GLU A 28 10.03 4.20 10.99
N LEU A 29 9.59 5.33 10.45
CA LEU A 29 8.68 5.35 9.29
C LEU A 29 9.28 4.63 8.08
N LYS A 30 10.53 4.94 7.72
CA LYS A 30 11.21 4.27 6.60
C LYS A 30 11.34 2.76 6.81
N ARG A 31 11.62 2.33 8.05
CA ARG A 31 11.68 0.90 8.40
C ARG A 31 10.32 0.24 8.29
N LEU A 32 9.28 0.88 8.80
CA LEU A 32 7.90 0.40 8.70
C LEU A 32 7.48 0.29 7.23
N GLN A 33 7.75 1.31 6.42
CA GLN A 33 7.44 1.33 5.00
C GLN A 33 8.15 0.20 4.25
N ALA A 34 9.45 0.00 4.49
CA ALA A 34 10.21 -1.09 3.88
C ALA A 34 9.68 -2.47 4.29
N ARG A 35 9.32 -2.65 5.57
CA ARG A 35 8.73 -3.91 6.06
C ARG A 35 7.33 -4.15 5.48
N SER A 36 6.49 -3.12 5.46
CA SER A 36 5.15 -3.18 4.90
C SER A 36 5.22 -3.53 3.42
N ARG A 37 6.08 -2.85 2.66
CA ARG A 37 6.33 -3.12 1.25
C ARG A 37 6.70 -4.58 1.05
N LYS A 38 7.72 -5.08 1.75
CA LYS A 38 8.14 -6.48 1.61
C LYS A 38 7.01 -7.48 1.87
N LEU A 39 6.20 -7.25 2.90
CA LEU A 39 5.07 -8.14 3.21
C LEU A 39 3.97 -8.08 2.15
N THR A 40 3.67 -6.89 1.63
CA THR A 40 2.70 -6.71 0.55
C THR A 40 3.23 -7.30 -0.76
N ASP A 41 4.51 -7.13 -1.08
CA ASP A 41 5.17 -7.69 -2.27
C ASP A 41 5.07 -9.22 -2.25
N ASP A 42 5.45 -9.85 -1.13
CA ASP A 42 5.39 -11.30 -0.96
C ASP A 42 3.94 -11.81 -1.10
N ALA A 43 2.98 -11.09 -0.50
CA ALA A 43 1.56 -11.42 -0.60
C ALA A 43 1.06 -11.28 -2.03
N MET A 44 1.32 -10.15 -2.67
CA MET A 44 0.88 -9.84 -4.03
C MET A 44 1.45 -10.83 -5.04
N TYR A 45 2.77 -11.08 -4.99
CA TYR A 45 3.43 -12.03 -5.87
C TYR A 45 2.86 -13.44 -5.72
N LYS A 46 2.60 -13.88 -4.48
CA LYS A 46 2.02 -15.21 -4.24
C LYS A 46 0.57 -15.27 -4.72
N SER A 47 -0.24 -14.29 -4.35
CA SER A 47 -1.67 -14.23 -4.64
C SER A 47 -1.97 -14.08 -6.12
N ILE A 48 -1.26 -13.19 -6.83
CA ILE A 48 -1.47 -12.99 -8.27
C ILE A 48 -1.08 -14.24 -9.06
N ASN A 49 0.01 -14.93 -8.69
CA ASN A 49 0.45 -16.15 -9.38
C ASN A 49 -0.47 -17.36 -9.16
N GLU A 50 -1.33 -17.34 -8.13
CA GLU A 50 -2.35 -18.37 -7.93
C GLU A 50 -3.63 -18.14 -8.72
N ILE A 51 -3.77 -16.99 -9.36
CA ILE A 51 -4.92 -16.67 -10.20
C ILE A 51 -4.60 -17.13 -11.62
N ASP A 52 -5.13 -18.26 -12.07
CA ASP A 52 -4.96 -18.66 -13.46
C ASP A 52 -6.07 -18.04 -14.32
N LEU A 53 -5.69 -17.13 -15.21
CA LEU A 53 -6.63 -16.44 -16.07
C LEU A 53 -5.97 -16.20 -17.42
N GLU A 54 -6.74 -16.41 -18.49
CA GLU A 54 -6.26 -16.43 -19.88
C GLU A 54 -5.67 -15.09 -20.36
N TRP A 55 -6.00 -13.96 -19.72
CA TRP A 55 -5.48 -12.62 -20.04
C TRP A 55 -4.04 -12.34 -19.60
N PHE A 56 -3.48 -13.15 -18.71
CA PHE A 56 -2.10 -12.96 -18.27
C PHE A 56 -1.16 -13.52 -19.33
N ASN A 57 -0.07 -12.81 -19.61
CA ASN A 57 0.93 -13.32 -20.54
C ASN A 57 1.58 -14.59 -19.96
N GLN A 58 1.17 -15.76 -20.43
CA GLN A 58 1.58 -17.07 -19.92
C GLN A 58 3.06 -17.40 -20.20
N ASN A 59 3.70 -16.69 -21.14
CA ASN A 59 5.10 -16.93 -21.53
C ASN A 59 6.12 -16.29 -20.60
N ASN A 60 5.67 -15.48 -19.64
CA ASN A 60 6.47 -14.93 -18.57
C ASN A 60 5.74 -15.23 -17.26
N HIS A 61 6.39 -15.90 -16.30
CA HIS A 61 5.93 -15.90 -14.90
C HIS A 61 5.45 -14.49 -14.58
N LYS A 62 4.15 -14.29 -14.33
CA LYS A 62 3.47 -12.98 -14.39
C LYS A 62 4.44 -11.88 -13.97
N ASN A 63 4.95 -11.15 -14.97
CA ASN A 63 6.00 -10.17 -14.75
C ASN A 63 5.38 -9.00 -14.00
N VAL A 64 5.26 -9.15 -12.68
CA VAL A 64 4.96 -8.04 -11.77
C VAL A 64 6.15 -7.12 -11.87
N ARG A 65 6.05 -6.14 -12.75
CA ARG A 65 7.05 -5.08 -12.93
C ARG A 65 6.58 -3.88 -12.14
N ASP A 66 7.56 -3.15 -11.63
CA ASP A 66 7.41 -1.85 -11.00
C ASP A 66 6.49 -1.82 -9.79
N ILE A 67 7.13 -2.01 -8.63
CA ILE A 67 6.54 -1.68 -7.33
C ILE A 67 6.82 -0.20 -7.08
N ALA A 68 5.87 0.66 -7.43
CA ALA A 68 5.90 2.07 -7.08
C ALA A 68 5.23 2.28 -5.72
N VAL A 69 5.79 3.16 -4.89
CA VAL A 69 5.14 3.54 -3.64
C VAL A 69 4.27 4.76 -3.93
N VAL A 70 2.95 4.64 -3.76
CA VAL A 70 1.99 5.74 -4.06
C VAL A 70 2.00 6.83 -2.96
N SER A 71 2.90 6.70 -1.98
CA SER A 71 3.02 7.61 -0.83
C SER A 71 3.35 9.05 -1.23
N ASP A 72 3.93 9.28 -2.40
CA ASP A 72 4.27 10.62 -2.88
C ASP A 72 3.03 11.46 -3.20
N VAL A 73 1.88 10.83 -3.47
CA VAL A 73 0.61 11.50 -3.77
C VAL A 73 -0.28 11.61 -2.53
N TRP A 74 -0.34 10.56 -1.71
CA TRP A 74 -1.32 10.47 -0.60
C TRP A 74 -0.74 10.75 0.80
N GLY A 75 0.58 10.92 0.89
CA GLY A 75 1.29 11.23 2.12
C GLY A 75 2.27 10.13 2.51
N LYS A 76 3.44 10.57 3.02
CA LYS A 76 4.59 9.71 3.36
C LYS A 76 4.31 8.54 4.32
N ASP A 77 3.20 8.60 5.05
CA ASP A 77 2.82 7.61 6.06
C ASP A 77 1.85 6.55 5.50
N VAL A 78 1.36 6.69 4.26
CA VAL A 78 0.41 5.75 3.65
C VAL A 78 1.15 4.52 3.11
N MET A 79 0.66 3.33 3.47
CA MET A 79 1.25 2.03 3.13
C MET A 79 0.52 1.39 1.94
N VAL A 80 0.53 2.08 0.80
CA VAL A 80 -0.07 1.63 -0.45
C VAL A 80 1.02 1.47 -1.50
N PHE A 81 0.99 0.34 -2.17
CA PHE A 81 1.99 -0.06 -3.15
C PHE A 81 1.29 -0.41 -4.46
N GLU A 82 1.71 0.23 -5.53
CA GLU A 82 1.22 -0.01 -6.88
C GLU A 82 2.05 -1.12 -7.51
N TYR A 83 1.37 -1.99 -8.25
CA TYR A 83 1.97 -3.10 -9.01
C TYR A 83 1.48 -3.03 -10.45
N SER A 84 2.40 -3.20 -11.40
CA SER A 84 2.08 -3.30 -12.82
C SER A 84 2.22 -4.73 -13.32
N VAL A 85 1.21 -5.22 -14.05
CA VAL A 85 1.22 -6.55 -14.67
C VAL A 85 1.00 -6.41 -16.17
N GLU A 86 1.91 -6.96 -16.96
CA GLU A 86 1.78 -7.02 -18.42
C GLU A 86 0.64 -7.97 -18.82
N LEU A 87 -0.28 -7.45 -19.63
CA LEU A 87 -1.40 -8.17 -20.21
C LEU A 87 -1.06 -8.63 -21.63
N ILE A 88 -1.83 -9.59 -22.16
CA ILE A 88 -1.77 -9.93 -23.58
C ILE A 88 -2.20 -8.70 -24.41
N GLN A 89 -1.48 -8.44 -25.51
CA GLN A 89 -1.69 -7.23 -26.32
C GLN A 89 -3.14 -7.08 -26.81
N ASN A 90 -3.62 -5.84 -26.81
CA ASN A 90 -4.91 -5.39 -27.38
C ASN A 90 -6.16 -5.91 -26.64
N GLN A 91 -6.03 -6.39 -25.41
CA GLN A 91 -7.17 -6.79 -24.60
C GLN A 91 -7.60 -5.64 -23.67
N LYS A 92 -8.74 -4.99 -23.95
CA LYS A 92 -9.33 -3.98 -23.05
C LYS A 92 -10.34 -4.63 -22.10
N PHE A 93 -10.23 -4.37 -20.80
CA PHE A 93 -11.15 -4.91 -19.80
C PHE A 93 -12.29 -3.96 -19.50
N SER A 94 -13.50 -4.51 -19.34
CA SER A 94 -14.61 -3.77 -18.75
C SER A 94 -14.38 -3.60 -17.25
N SER A 95 -14.99 -2.57 -16.65
CA SER A 95 -14.96 -2.36 -15.20
C SER A 95 -15.45 -3.58 -14.43
N GLU A 96 -16.41 -4.34 -14.96
CA GLU A 96 -16.90 -5.59 -14.36
C GLU A 96 -15.81 -6.66 -14.27
N LYS A 97 -15.00 -6.83 -15.31
CA LYS A 97 -13.89 -7.80 -15.30
C LYS A 97 -12.78 -7.38 -14.34
N LEU A 98 -12.48 -6.08 -14.28
CA LEU A 98 -11.50 -5.55 -13.32
C LEU A 98 -11.98 -5.74 -11.87
N ASN A 99 -13.26 -5.48 -11.60
CA ASN A 99 -13.86 -5.71 -10.29
C ASN A 99 -13.86 -7.21 -9.90
N ALA A 100 -14.16 -8.10 -10.84
CA ALA A 100 -14.09 -9.54 -10.59
C ALA A 100 -12.65 -10.00 -10.24
N LEU A 101 -11.64 -9.43 -10.90
CA LEU A 101 -10.24 -9.70 -10.56
C LEU A 101 -9.87 -9.11 -9.19
N LYS A 102 -10.33 -7.91 -8.88
CA LYS A 102 -10.15 -7.27 -7.58
C LYS A 102 -10.63 -8.19 -6.46
N GLU A 103 -11.88 -8.62 -6.52
CA GLU A 103 -12.48 -9.52 -5.52
C GLU A 103 -11.70 -10.85 -5.39
N LEU A 104 -11.30 -11.44 -6.53
CA LEU A 104 -10.53 -12.68 -6.54
C LEU A 104 -9.14 -12.48 -5.90
N LEU A 105 -8.48 -11.37 -6.20
CA LEU A 105 -7.16 -11.04 -5.66
C LEU A 105 -7.24 -10.73 -4.16
N GLU A 106 -8.24 -9.98 -3.71
CA GLU A 106 -8.46 -9.71 -2.29
C GLU A 106 -8.68 -11.00 -1.50
N LYS A 107 -9.45 -11.95 -2.04
CA LYS A 107 -9.60 -13.28 -1.44
C LYS A 107 -8.26 -13.99 -1.30
N LYS A 108 -7.43 -13.99 -2.35
CA LYS A 108 -6.10 -14.61 -2.33
C LYS A 108 -5.14 -13.93 -1.36
N LEU A 109 -5.19 -12.60 -1.26
CA LEU A 109 -4.40 -11.83 -0.30
C LEU A 109 -4.82 -12.13 1.14
N PHE A 110 -6.13 -12.26 1.39
CA PHE A 110 -6.67 -12.64 2.68
C PHE A 110 -6.22 -14.04 3.09
N ASP A 111 -6.31 -15.03 2.19
CA ASP A 111 -5.85 -16.39 2.44
C ASP A 111 -4.35 -16.44 2.77
N TYR A 112 -3.53 -15.71 2.00
CA TYR A 112 -2.10 -15.56 2.27
C TYR A 112 -1.83 -14.95 3.65
N ALA A 113 -2.50 -13.82 3.97
CA ALA A 113 -2.34 -13.14 5.24
C ALA A 113 -2.73 -14.04 6.42
N LYS A 114 -3.81 -14.80 6.29
CA LYS A 114 -4.25 -15.78 7.29
C LYS A 114 -3.23 -16.90 7.48
N GLN A 115 -2.70 -17.47 6.40
CA GLN A 115 -1.68 -18.52 6.45
C GLN A 115 -0.39 -18.04 7.14
N LYS A 116 0.05 -16.81 6.82
CA LYS A 116 1.26 -16.20 7.36
C LYS A 116 1.06 -15.50 8.71
N LYS A 117 -0.17 -15.47 9.24
CA LYS A 117 -0.56 -14.77 10.47
C LYS A 117 -0.16 -13.29 10.45
N ILE A 118 -0.33 -12.64 9.29
CA ILE A 118 -0.04 -11.23 9.10
C ILE A 118 -1.06 -10.42 9.90
N GLN A 119 -0.56 -9.54 10.76
CA GLN A 119 -1.37 -8.69 11.62
C GLN A 119 -1.63 -7.33 10.95
N ASN A 120 -2.66 -6.64 11.42
CA ASN A 120 -3.02 -5.29 11.06
C ASN A 120 -3.61 -4.58 12.30
N ILE A 121 -3.90 -3.29 12.18
CA ILE A 121 -4.42 -2.49 13.32
C ILE A 121 -5.95 -2.41 13.39
N THR A 122 -6.67 -3.19 12.59
CA THR A 122 -8.14 -3.16 12.50
C THR A 122 -8.73 -4.57 12.41
N ASN A 123 -10.06 -4.68 12.46
CA ASN A 123 -10.76 -5.93 12.20
C ASN A 123 -10.99 -6.21 10.69
N LYS A 124 -10.53 -5.34 9.79
CA LYS A 124 -10.58 -5.56 8.33
C LYS A 124 -9.47 -6.55 7.91
N PRO A 125 -9.51 -7.13 6.70
CA PRO A 125 -8.37 -7.85 6.14
C PRO A 125 -7.08 -7.01 6.19
N PRO A 126 -5.90 -7.64 6.42
CA PRO A 126 -4.64 -6.90 6.45
C PRO A 126 -4.32 -6.17 5.15
N PHE A 127 -4.55 -6.83 4.02
CA PHE A 127 -4.36 -6.26 2.69
C PHE A 127 -5.70 -5.99 2.03
N ILE A 128 -5.78 -4.89 1.29
CA ILE A 128 -6.96 -4.45 0.53
C ILE A 128 -6.47 -3.96 -0.83
N VAL A 129 -7.18 -4.28 -1.90
CA VAL A 129 -6.92 -3.67 -3.21
C VAL A 129 -7.65 -2.33 -3.23
N SER A 130 -6.93 -1.22 -3.10
CA SER A 130 -7.55 0.11 -3.08
C SER A 130 -8.06 0.49 -4.45
N ASP A 131 -7.30 0.19 -5.52
CA ASP A 131 -7.65 0.53 -6.89
C ASP A 131 -7.16 -0.56 -7.87
N ILE A 132 -7.84 -0.68 -9.01
CA ILE A 132 -7.44 -1.51 -10.13
C ILE A 132 -7.87 -0.86 -11.44
N TRP A 133 -6.92 -0.61 -12.33
CA TRP A 133 -7.18 0.04 -13.60
C TRP A 133 -6.22 -0.45 -14.68
N GLN A 134 -6.61 -0.24 -15.93
CA GLN A 134 -5.81 -0.62 -17.08
C GLN A 134 -5.40 0.63 -17.85
N LEU A 135 -4.12 0.70 -18.20
CA LEU A 135 -3.59 1.65 -19.18
C LEU A 135 -2.83 0.88 -20.24
N GLU A 136 -3.31 0.99 -21.48
CA GLU A 136 -2.80 0.22 -22.61
C GLU A 136 -2.78 -1.29 -22.31
N ASN A 137 -1.61 -1.94 -22.35
CA ASN A 137 -1.45 -3.37 -22.05
C ASN A 137 -0.91 -3.61 -20.62
N ILE A 138 -1.04 -2.63 -19.73
CA ILE A 138 -0.58 -2.70 -18.35
C ILE A 138 -1.79 -2.63 -17.42
N LEU A 139 -1.88 -3.62 -16.54
CA LEU A 139 -2.81 -3.63 -15.42
C LEU A 139 -2.11 -3.05 -14.20
N HIS A 140 -2.64 -1.96 -13.67
CA HIS A 140 -2.19 -1.32 -12.43
C HIS A 140 -3.09 -1.77 -11.28
N ILE A 141 -2.47 -2.13 -10.16
CA ILE A 141 -3.15 -2.64 -8.97
C ILE A 141 -2.53 -1.96 -7.76
N ASP A 142 -3.34 -1.25 -6.99
CA ASP A 142 -2.90 -0.62 -5.74
C ASP A 142 -3.30 -1.51 -4.57
N VAL A 143 -2.31 -1.94 -3.78
CA VAL A 143 -2.55 -2.78 -2.58
C VAL A 143 -2.14 -2.01 -1.32
N ALA A 144 -3.13 -1.75 -0.46
CA ALA A 144 -2.97 -1.14 0.84
C ALA A 144 -2.69 -2.20 1.91
N TYR A 145 -1.72 -1.93 2.80
CA TYR A 145 -1.49 -2.70 4.02
C TYR A 145 -1.88 -1.89 5.26
N ILE A 146 -2.93 -2.32 5.97
CA ILE A 146 -3.55 -1.57 7.09
C ILE A 146 -2.72 -1.64 8.39
N MET A 147 -1.56 -0.99 8.41
CA MET A 147 -0.62 -1.02 9.53
C MET A 147 -0.57 0.25 10.35
N ASN A 148 -1.24 1.31 9.90
CA ASN A 148 -1.28 2.59 10.60
C ASN A 148 -2.57 3.35 10.28
N GLU A 149 -2.84 4.38 11.08
CA GLU A 149 -4.04 5.20 10.92
C GLU A 149 -4.06 5.97 9.60
N ALA A 150 -2.90 6.36 9.07
CA ALA A 150 -2.81 7.07 7.80
C ALA A 150 -3.39 6.23 6.65
N THR A 151 -3.05 4.95 6.60
CA THR A 151 -3.59 4.02 5.60
C THR A 151 -5.08 3.75 5.80
N CYS A 152 -5.55 3.66 7.06
CA CYS A 152 -6.99 3.57 7.35
C CYS A 152 -7.76 4.80 6.83
N LYS A 153 -7.23 6.00 7.06
CA LYS A 153 -7.85 7.26 6.61
C LYS A 153 -7.89 7.34 5.10
N TYR A 154 -6.77 7.03 4.44
CA TYR A 154 -6.70 6.91 2.99
C TYR A 154 -7.80 5.99 2.44
N LEU A 155 -7.92 4.77 2.96
CA LEU A 155 -8.93 3.82 2.49
C LEU A 155 -10.36 4.33 2.71
N ASN A 156 -10.63 4.97 3.83
CA ASN A 156 -11.95 5.56 4.10
C ASN A 156 -12.26 6.75 3.16
N ASP A 157 -11.25 7.48 2.70
CA ASP A 157 -11.43 8.57 1.75
C ASP A 157 -11.63 8.04 0.32
N ILE A 158 -10.90 6.98 -0.08
CA ILE A 158 -11.16 6.26 -1.33
C ILE A 158 -12.60 5.71 -1.36
N GLU A 159 -13.08 5.09 -0.28
CA GLU A 159 -14.45 4.56 -0.17
C GLU A 159 -15.53 5.64 -0.39
N LYS A 160 -15.26 6.90 -0.03
CA LYS A 160 -16.19 8.02 -0.27
C LYS A 160 -16.19 8.47 -1.74
N LEU A 161 -15.03 8.39 -2.40
CA LEU A 161 -14.88 8.77 -3.82
C LEU A 161 -15.48 7.69 -4.73
N GLU A 162 -15.37 6.42 -4.31
CA GLU A 162 -15.89 5.27 -5.04
C GLU A 162 -16.83 4.42 -4.17
N PRO A 163 -18.13 4.78 -4.09
CA PRO A 163 -19.11 4.10 -3.24
C PRO A 163 -19.37 2.62 -3.59
N GLY A 164 -18.68 2.05 -4.60
CA GLY A 164 -18.69 0.63 -4.96
C GLY A 164 -17.71 -0.25 -4.15
N PHE A 165 -16.91 0.31 -3.24
CA PHE A 165 -15.92 -0.40 -2.42
C PHE A 165 -16.51 -1.41 -1.39
N LYS A 166 -17.84 -1.41 -1.19
CA LYS A 166 -18.55 -2.45 -0.45
C LYS A 166 -19.25 -3.42 -1.39
N LYS A 167 -18.67 -4.59 -1.60
CA LYS A 167 -19.41 -5.86 -1.65
C LYS A 167 -18.62 -6.97 -1.00
#